data_AF-A0A9R0RA61-F1
#
_entry.id   AF-A0A9R0RA61-F1
#
_cell.length_a   1.000
_cell.length_b   1.000
_cell.length_c   1.000
_cell.angle_alpha   90.00
_cell.angle_beta   90.00
_cell.angle_gamma   90.00
#
_symmetry.space_group_name_H-M   'P 1'
#
loop_
_entity.id
_entity.type
_entity.pdbx_description
1 polymer ?
#
loop_
_entity_poly.entity_id
_entity_poly.type
_entity_poly.pdbx_seq_one_letter_code
_entity_poly.pdbx_strand_id
1 'polypeptide(L)'
;MEDFFDIKSSKIDDKQINLFGIFDGHGGSRAAEYLKEHLFENLMKHPQFMSDTKLAISETYKKTDSDFLDSEINTHRDDGSTASTAVLLGNHLYVANVGDSRAVISKSGKGD
;
A
#
# COMPACT_ATOMS: atom_id res chain seq x y z
N MET A 1 6.76 -10.21 -15.66
CA MET A 1 7.05 -8.91 -15.04
C MET A 1 6.50 -9.00 -13.64
N GLU A 2 7.32 -8.76 -12.63
CA GLU A 2 6.97 -8.96 -11.21
C GLU A 2 6.69 -7.65 -10.48
N ASP A 3 7.09 -6.51 -11.06
CA ASP A 3 6.77 -5.16 -10.57
C ASP A 3 5.33 -4.76 -10.90
N PHE A 4 4.66 -4.18 -9.92
CA PHE A 4 3.35 -3.56 -10.06
C PHE A 4 3.33 -2.17 -9.44
N PHE A 5 2.38 -1.36 -9.88
CA PHE A 5 2.07 -0.09 -9.26
C PHE A 5 0.56 0.09 -9.21
N ASP A 6 0.11 1.02 -8.37
CA ASP A 6 -1.28 1.41 -8.34
C ASP A 6 -1.46 2.89 -8.07
N ILE A 7 -2.51 3.47 -8.66
CA ILE A 7 -2.95 4.85 -8.43
C ILE A 7 -4.46 4.80 -8.23
N LYS A 8 -4.88 5.07 -6.99
CA LYS A 8 -6.31 5.03 -6.61
C LYS A 8 -6.74 6.36 -6.04
N SER A 9 -7.99 6.70 -6.30
CA SER A 9 -8.63 7.89 -5.73
C SER A 9 -9.98 7.52 -5.15
N SER A 10 -10.31 8.12 -4.01
CA SER A 10 -11.62 8.00 -3.37
C SER A 10 -11.97 9.30 -2.62
N LYS A 11 -13.16 9.34 -2.03
CA LYS A 11 -13.66 10.50 -1.28
C LYS A 11 -14.46 10.01 -0.07
N ILE A 12 -14.10 10.47 1.13
CA ILE A 12 -14.83 10.24 2.40
C ILE A 12 -15.05 11.59 3.06
N ASP A 13 -16.28 11.91 3.47
CA ASP A 13 -16.62 13.15 4.19
C ASP A 13 -16.00 14.41 3.57
N ASP A 14 -16.16 14.53 2.25
CA ASP A 14 -15.58 15.60 1.43
C ASP A 14 -14.05 15.68 1.32
N LYS A 15 -13.32 14.79 1.99
CA LYS A 15 -11.87 14.67 1.86
C LYS A 15 -11.52 13.76 0.70
N GLN A 16 -10.77 14.28 -0.25
CA GLN A 16 -10.16 13.48 -1.30
C GLN A 16 -9.04 12.61 -0.70
N ILE A 17 -9.02 11.35 -1.11
CA ILE A 17 -8.01 10.37 -0.75
C ILE A 17 -7.36 9.91 -2.04
N ASN A 18 -6.03 9.93 -2.10
CA ASN A 18 -5.28 9.35 -3.20
C ASN A 18 -4.21 8.40 -2.65
N LEU A 19 -4.07 7.22 -3.25
CA LEU A 19 -2.98 6.30 -2.98
C LEU A 19 -2.12 6.19 -4.25
N PHE A 20 -0.81 6.24 -4.06
CA PHE A 20 0.20 5.91 -5.07
C PHE A 20 1.06 4.79 -4.49
N GLY A 21 1.09 3.63 -5.13
CA GLY A 21 1.83 2.45 -4.64
C GLY A 21 2.79 1.90 -5.68
N ILE A 22 3.95 1.45 -5.23
CA ILE A 22 4.90 0.64 -6.01
C ILE A 22 5.18 -0.64 -5.23
N PHE A 23 5.15 -1.77 -5.94
CA PHE A 23 5.30 -3.12 -5.41
C PHE A 23 6.30 -3.87 -6.28
N ASP A 24 7.52 -4.06 -5.77
CA ASP A 24 8.58 -4.81 -6.45
C ASP A 24 8.51 -6.28 -6.01
N GLY A 25 7.96 -7.13 -6.87
CA GLY A 25 7.77 -8.55 -6.62
C GLY A 25 9.07 -9.35 -6.75
N HIS A 26 9.20 -10.43 -5.96
CA HIS A 26 10.30 -11.37 -6.03
C HIS A 26 9.82 -12.79 -5.74
N GLY A 27 10.44 -13.79 -6.38
CA GLY A 27 9.99 -15.19 -6.25
C GLY A 27 8.69 -15.49 -6.98
N GLY A 28 8.16 -14.51 -7.73
CA GLY A 28 6.91 -14.55 -8.47
C GLY A 28 6.15 -13.22 -8.38
N SER A 29 5.11 -13.06 -9.19
CA SER A 29 4.37 -11.79 -9.33
C SER A 29 3.17 -11.66 -8.38
N ARG A 30 2.78 -12.73 -7.68
CA ARG A 30 1.45 -12.79 -7.05
C ARG A 30 1.32 -11.87 -5.85
N ALA A 31 2.36 -11.76 -5.02
CA ALA A 31 2.34 -10.88 -3.86
C ALA A 31 2.18 -9.41 -4.29
N ALA A 32 2.94 -8.99 -5.32
CA ALA A 32 2.86 -7.63 -5.86
C ALA A 32 1.52 -7.34 -6.54
N GLU A 33 0.98 -8.32 -7.28
CA GLU A 33 -0.35 -8.23 -7.88
C GLU A 33 -1.46 -8.14 -6.83
N TYR A 34 -1.38 -8.98 -5.78
CA TYR A 34 -2.33 -8.96 -4.65
C TYR A 34 -2.33 -7.62 -3.91
N LEU A 35 -1.16 -7.03 -3.66
CA LEU A 35 -1.04 -5.70 -3.06
C LEU A 35 -1.74 -4.64 -3.90
N LYS A 36 -1.52 -4.63 -5.22
CA LYS A 36 -2.20 -3.73 -6.16
C LYS A 36 -3.72 -3.88 -6.11
N GLU A 37 -4.23 -5.09 -5.94
CA GLU A 37 -5.68 -5.33 -5.96
C GLU A 37 -6.37 -5.01 -4.63
N HIS A 38 -5.71 -5.30 -3.50
CA HIS A 38 -6.39 -5.36 -2.20
C HIS A 38 -5.94 -4.30 -1.19
N LEU A 39 -4.72 -3.77 -1.28
CA LEU A 39 -4.17 -2.90 -0.22
C LEU A 39 -5.00 -1.63 -0.04
N PHE A 40 -5.38 -0.96 -1.14
CA PHE A 40 -6.21 0.25 -1.06
C PHE A 40 -7.63 -0.06 -0.58
N GLU A 41 -8.24 -1.16 -1.02
CA GLU A 41 -9.58 -1.53 -0.59
C GLU A 41 -9.64 -1.85 0.90
N ASN A 42 -8.64 -2.57 1.41
CA ASN A 42 -8.51 -2.86 2.83
C ASN A 42 -8.33 -1.57 3.64
N LEU A 43 -7.52 -0.61 3.15
CA LEU A 43 -7.34 0.69 3.81
C LEU A 43 -8.66 1.46 3.92
N MET A 44 -9.42 1.50 2.82
CA MET A 44 -10.70 2.21 2.75
C MET A 44 -11.77 1.59 3.67
N LYS A 45 -11.68 0.29 3.97
CA LYS A 45 -12.56 -0.42 4.91
C LYS A 45 -12.11 -0.31 6.36
N HIS A 46 -10.91 0.22 6.64
CA HIS A 46 -10.37 0.28 7.99
C HIS A 46 -11.19 1.26 8.86
N PRO A 47 -11.74 0.83 10.01
CA PRO A 47 -12.66 1.66 10.81
C PRO A 47 -12.01 2.92 11.36
N GLN A 48 -10.68 2.90 11.52
CA GLN A 48 -9.90 4.03 12.03
C GLN A 48 -9.20 4.85 10.94
N PHE A 49 -9.46 4.63 9.65
CA PHE A 49 -8.72 5.32 8.58
C PHE A 49 -8.77 6.85 8.71
N MET A 50 -9.94 7.39 9.08
CA MET A 50 -10.15 8.84 9.21
C MET A 50 -9.79 9.41 10.59
N SER A 51 -9.71 8.57 11.63
CA SER A 51 -9.46 8.99 13.02
C SER A 51 -8.02 8.76 13.47
N ASP A 52 -7.40 7.65 13.04
CA ASP A 52 -5.99 7.31 13.24
C ASP A 52 -5.42 6.68 11.97
N THR A 53 -5.10 7.54 10.99
CA THR A 53 -4.61 7.11 9.68
C THR A 53 -3.29 6.34 9.75
N LYS A 54 -2.40 6.65 10.71
CA LYS A 54 -1.12 5.95 10.85
C LYS A 54 -1.32 4.51 11.33
N LEU A 55 -2.16 4.33 12.35
CA LEU A 55 -2.55 3.00 12.82
C LEU A 55 -3.23 2.22 11.69
N ALA A 56 -4.21 2.83 11.03
CA ALA A 56 -4.96 2.20 9.95
C ALA A 56 -4.06 1.72 8.80
N ILE A 57 -3.07 2.51 8.39
CA ILE A 57 -2.09 2.09 7.36
C ILE A 57 -1.27 0.89 7.85
N SER A 58 -0.73 0.95 9.08
CA SER A 58 0.08 -0.14 9.65
C SER A 58 -0.72 -1.45 9.78
N GLU A 59 -1.95 -1.38 10.28
CA GLU A 59 -2.83 -2.55 10.42
C GLU A 59 -3.32 -3.07 9.07
N THR A 60 -3.57 -2.19 8.11
CA THR A 60 -3.94 -2.59 6.74
C THR A 60 -2.83 -3.37 6.04
N TYR A 61 -1.57 -2.96 6.21
CA TYR A 61 -0.42 -3.70 5.66
C TYR A 61 -0.38 -5.12 6.23
N LYS A 62 -0.46 -5.26 7.55
CA LYS A 62 -0.46 -6.57 8.23
C LYS A 62 -1.65 -7.43 7.83
N LYS A 63 -2.84 -6.82 7.73
CA LYS A 63 -4.05 -7.52 7.30
C LYS A 63 -3.92 -8.02 5.86
N THR A 64 -3.44 -7.18 4.95
CA THR A 64 -3.29 -7.55 3.53
C THR A 64 -2.25 -8.65 3.36
N ASP A 65 -1.16 -8.60 4.12
CA ASP A 65 -0.16 -9.67 4.19
C ASP A 65 -0.76 -11.00 4.70
N SER A 66 -1.54 -10.94 5.79
CA SER A 66 -2.22 -12.13 6.33
C SER A 66 -3.24 -12.71 5.33
N ASP A 67 -4.04 -11.85 4.69
CA ASP A 67 -5.04 -12.26 3.70
C ASP A 67 -4.38 -12.92 2.47
N PHE A 68 -3.20 -12.41 2.05
CA PHE A 68 -2.42 -13.01 0.96
C PHE A 68 -1.90 -14.40 1.35
N LEU A 69 -1.28 -14.54 2.53
CA LEU A 69 -0.78 -15.82 3.03
C LEU A 69 -1.89 -16.87 3.15
N ASP A 70 -3.07 -16.48 3.64
CA ASP A 70 -4.24 -17.35 3.71
C ASP A 70 -4.71 -17.78 2.31
N SER A 71 -4.66 -16.88 1.33
CA SER A 71 -5.05 -17.17 -0.07
C SER A 71 -4.08 -18.12 -0.80
N GLU A 72 -2.82 -18.16 -0.38
CA GLU A 72 -1.75 -18.94 -1.01
C GLU A 72 -1.33 -20.19 -0.22
N ILE A 73 -2.01 -20.52 0.89
CA ILE A 73 -1.63 -21.59 1.83
C ILE A 73 -1.38 -22.97 1.18
N ASN A 74 -2.00 -23.26 0.03
CA ASN A 74 -1.89 -24.54 -0.68
C ASN A 74 -1.04 -24.46 -1.97
N THR A 75 -0.38 -23.35 -2.27
CA THR A 75 0.29 -23.16 -3.56
C THR A 75 1.77 -23.56 -3.55
N HIS A 76 2.35 -23.82 -2.36
CA HIS A 76 3.77 -24.17 -2.16
C HIS A 76 4.74 -23.20 -2.85
N ARG A 77 4.41 -21.90 -2.84
CA ARG A 77 5.22 -20.84 -3.44
C ARG A 77 5.75 -19.89 -2.38
N ASP A 78 6.85 -19.25 -2.73
CA ASP A 78 7.56 -18.28 -1.89
C ASP A 78 7.57 -16.89 -2.57
N ASP A 79 6.44 -16.49 -3.18
CA ASP A 79 6.24 -15.15 -3.75
C ASP A 79 6.31 -14.10 -2.61
N GLY A 80 7.02 -12.99 -2.87
CA GLY A 80 7.10 -11.85 -1.98
C GLY A 80 7.09 -10.53 -2.75
N SER A 81 6.96 -9.42 -2.05
CA SER A 81 7.01 -8.09 -2.66
C SER A 81 7.47 -7.03 -1.67
N THR A 82 8.13 -5.98 -2.18
CA THR A 82 8.21 -4.70 -1.46
C THR A 82 6.85 -3.99 -1.49
N ALA A 83 6.67 -2.98 -0.65
CA ALA A 83 5.52 -2.09 -0.70
C ALA A 83 5.91 -0.68 -0.25
N SER A 84 5.94 0.26 -1.19
CA SER A 84 6.09 1.69 -0.91
C SER A 84 4.82 2.41 -1.36
N THR A 85 4.08 2.99 -0.41
CA THR A 85 2.86 3.75 -0.72
C THR A 85 2.90 5.16 -0.18
N ALA A 86 2.43 6.12 -0.98
CA ALA A 86 2.10 7.48 -0.57
C ALA A 86 0.58 7.67 -0.57
N VAL A 87 0.02 8.00 0.59
CA VAL A 87 -1.42 8.25 0.78
C VAL A 87 -1.64 9.72 1.08
N LEU A 88 -2.30 10.44 0.17
CA LEU A 88 -2.70 11.83 0.35
C LEU A 88 -4.15 11.88 0.83
N LEU A 89 -4.36 12.21 2.10
CA LEU A 89 -5.67 12.39 2.72
C LEU A 89 -5.92 13.89 2.97
N GLY A 90 -6.76 14.50 2.13
CA GLY A 90 -6.89 15.97 2.08
C GLY A 90 -5.53 16.61 1.78
N ASN A 91 -4.96 17.31 2.77
CA ASN A 91 -3.66 17.97 2.65
C ASN A 91 -2.54 17.26 3.43
N HIS A 92 -2.79 16.06 3.96
CA HIS A 92 -1.81 15.28 4.71
C HIS A 92 -1.29 14.13 3.86
N LEU A 93 0.03 14.07 3.68
CA LEU A 93 0.72 12.98 2.99
C LEU A 93 1.28 12.00 4.02
N TYR A 94 0.91 10.73 3.90
CA TYR A 94 1.43 9.61 4.68
C TYR A 94 2.26 8.72 3.77
N VAL A 95 3.45 8.32 4.19
CA VAL A 95 4.29 7.37 3.47
C VAL A 95 4.48 6.13 4.35
N ALA A 96 4.26 4.96 3.76
CA ALA A 96 4.57 3.67 4.36
C ALA A 96 5.49 2.89 3.43
N ASN A 97 6.46 2.19 4.01
CA ASN A 97 7.51 1.51 3.29
C ASN A 97 7.86 0.18 3.96
N VAL A 98 7.84 -0.90 3.18
CA VAL A 98 8.35 -2.23 3.55
C VAL A 98 9.23 -2.72 2.40
N GLY A 99 10.46 -3.12 2.70
CA GLY A 99 11.46 -3.50 1.70
C GLY A 99 12.37 -2.33 1.29
N ASP A 100 13.01 -2.48 0.14
CA ASP A 100 14.09 -1.62 -0.36
C ASP A 100 13.70 -0.68 -1.51
N SER A 101 12.44 -0.76 -1.98
CA SER A 101 11.79 0.34 -2.71
C SER A 101 11.83 1.65 -1.92
N ARG A 102 11.64 2.79 -2.59
CA ARG A 102 11.79 4.11 -1.95
C ARG A 102 10.84 5.17 -2.51
N ALA A 103 10.29 5.96 -1.60
CA ALA A 103 9.62 7.23 -1.91
C ALA A 103 10.49 8.40 -1.45
N VAL A 104 10.54 9.46 -2.25
CA VAL A 104 11.25 10.72 -1.95
C VAL A 104 10.30 11.88 -2.17
N ILE A 105 10.40 12.92 -1.34
CA ILE A 105 9.60 14.14 -1.50
C ILE A 105 10.52 15.31 -1.80
N SER A 106 10.18 16.12 -2.81
CA SER A 106 10.89 17.35 -3.12
C SER A 106 10.03 18.56 -2.82
N LYS A 107 10.58 19.50 -2.05
CA LYS A 107 9.94 20.78 -1.74
C LYS A 107 10.89 21.91 -2.08
N SER A 108 10.47 22.79 -3.00
CA SER A 108 11.27 23.94 -3.47
C SER A 108 12.67 23.54 -3.98
N GLY A 109 12.75 22.40 -4.69
CA GLY A 109 14.00 21.90 -5.27
C GLY A 109 14.94 21.18 -4.29
N LYS A 110 14.51 20.92 -3.06
CA LYS A 110 15.25 20.13 -2.07
C LYS A 110 14.51 18.83 -1.79
N GLY A 111 15.23 17.71 -1.91
CA GLY A 111 14.71 16.38 -1.58
C GLY A 111 14.96 16.05 -0.10
N ASP A 112 13.98 15.41 0.53
CA ASP A 112 14.11 14.66 1.78
C ASP A 112 14.09 13.15 1.49
#